data_AF-A0AAW6VNL0-F1
#
_entry.id   AF-A0AAW6VNL0-F1
#
_cell.length_a   1.000
_cell.length_b   1.000
_cell.length_c   1.000
_cell.angle_alpha   90.00
_cell.angle_beta   90.00
_cell.angle_gamma   90.00
#
_symmetry.space_group_name_H-M   'P 1'
#
loop_
_entity.id
_entity.type
_entity.pdbx_description
1 polymer ?
#
loop_
_entity_poly.entity_id
_entity_poly.type
_entity_poly.pdbx_seq_one_letter_code
_entity_poly.pdbx_strand_id
1 'polypeptide(L)'
;MNNLENITQNETVLKTDENKYNLKKIDTEIIKNQVLMKNTFYAFKKAGNCRICINILKTIGIFLLSIFLFSLILGSFLPNIVVNILDWIFIAIFIFAVISIRNKNQREAYQRFLEQQMIGIYSNDLATLNFIPENVNYKVIQMIEVSGENYNMAKYNLIKSAFYLGADGIINITHSSTATSSITGGSISNTKINIETETKTNVYMQGIAIKLV
;
A
#
# COMPACT_ATOMS: atom_id res chain seq x y z
N MET A 1 69.37 -25.51 -16.23
CA MET A 1 69.04 -24.82 -14.96
C MET A 1 68.45 -23.48 -15.28
N ASN A 2 67.13 -23.33 -15.09
CA ASN A 2 66.54 -22.19 -14.39
C ASN A 2 65.09 -22.56 -14.07
N ASN A 3 64.81 -22.46 -12.78
CA ASN A 3 63.60 -22.79 -12.06
C ASN A 3 62.55 -21.69 -12.17
N LEU A 4 61.28 -22.09 -12.04
CA LEU A 4 60.13 -21.36 -11.47
C LEU A 4 59.79 -20.01 -12.16
N GLU A 5 58.53 -19.70 -12.46
CA GLU A 5 57.40 -19.71 -11.54
C GLU A 5 56.12 -20.12 -12.25
N ASN A 6 55.53 -21.21 -11.75
CA ASN A 6 54.12 -21.51 -11.97
C ASN A 6 53.33 -20.51 -11.11
N ILE A 7 52.92 -19.39 -11.71
CA ILE A 7 51.98 -18.46 -11.09
C ILE A 7 50.62 -19.16 -11.12
N THR A 8 50.39 -19.99 -10.12
CA THR A 8 49.04 -20.40 -9.73
C THR A 8 48.32 -19.11 -9.38
N GLN A 9 47.53 -18.59 -10.33
CA GLN A 9 46.49 -17.62 -10.02
C GLN A 9 45.54 -18.34 -9.07
N ASN A 10 45.81 -18.19 -7.78
CA ASN A 10 44.80 -18.36 -6.76
C ASN A 10 43.72 -17.33 -7.10
N GLU A 11 42.72 -17.75 -7.85
CA GLU A 11 41.37 -17.19 -7.79
C GLU A 11 40.97 -17.23 -6.31
N THR A 12 41.36 -16.17 -5.63
CA THR A 12 40.74 -15.78 -4.38
C THR A 12 39.32 -15.48 -4.78
N VAL A 13 38.45 -16.45 -4.57
CA VAL A 13 37.00 -16.27 -4.54
C VAL A 13 36.76 -15.05 -3.66
N LEU A 14 36.56 -13.89 -4.29
CA LEU A 14 36.27 -12.63 -3.65
C LEU A 14 35.10 -12.91 -2.71
N LYS A 15 35.37 -12.92 -1.40
CA LYS A 15 34.30 -12.93 -0.41
C LYS A 15 33.41 -11.74 -0.77
N THR A 16 32.17 -12.01 -1.17
CA THR A 16 31.22 -10.97 -1.53
C THR A 16 31.13 -9.96 -0.39
N ASP A 17 31.33 -8.69 -0.70
CA ASP A 17 31.42 -7.59 0.28
C ASP A 17 30.01 -7.17 0.75
N GLU A 18 29.03 -8.08 0.72
CA GLU A 18 27.62 -7.85 1.09
C GLU A 18 27.49 -7.25 2.49
N ASN A 19 28.31 -7.72 3.42
CA ASN A 19 28.37 -7.21 4.80
C ASN A 19 28.85 -5.76 4.87
N LYS A 20 29.70 -5.30 3.94
CA LYS A 20 30.15 -3.90 3.89
C LYS A 20 29.00 -2.94 3.61
N TYR A 21 28.02 -3.40 2.82
CA TYR A 21 26.86 -2.60 2.41
C TYR A 21 25.58 -2.98 3.18
N ASN A 22 25.68 -3.84 4.20
CA ASN A 22 24.55 -4.40 4.95
C ASN A 22 23.47 -5.06 4.06
N LEU A 23 23.86 -5.53 2.88
CA LEU A 23 22.96 -6.25 1.98
C LEU A 23 22.75 -7.66 2.53
N LYS A 24 21.49 -8.08 2.63
CA LYS A 24 21.13 -9.43 3.07
C LYS A 24 19.93 -9.94 2.29
N LYS A 25 19.82 -11.27 2.16
CA LYS A 25 18.67 -11.91 1.52
C LYS A 25 17.44 -11.69 2.39
N ILE A 26 16.36 -11.22 1.78
CA ILE A 26 15.08 -10.95 2.46
C ILE A 26 14.01 -11.83 1.84
N ASP A 27 13.36 -12.63 2.68
CA ASP A 27 12.20 -13.41 2.31
C ASP A 27 10.91 -12.63 2.64
N THR A 28 10.39 -11.94 1.63
CA THR A 28 9.14 -11.19 1.77
C THR A 28 7.93 -12.07 2.02
N GLU A 29 7.95 -13.35 1.65
CA GLU A 29 6.86 -14.29 1.92
C GLU A 29 6.81 -14.70 3.39
N ILE A 30 7.99 -14.94 3.99
CA ILE A 30 8.09 -15.15 5.44
C ILE A 30 7.56 -13.94 6.21
N ILE A 31 7.93 -12.72 5.81
CA ILE A 31 7.43 -11.48 6.45
C ILE A 31 5.89 -11.40 6.33
N LYS A 32 5.33 -11.65 5.13
CA LYS A 32 3.88 -11.68 4.93
C LYS A 32 3.21 -12.68 5.86
N ASN A 33 3.74 -13.90 5.93
CA ASN A 33 3.17 -14.97 6.73
C ASN A 33 3.27 -14.69 8.24
N GLN A 34 4.36 -14.12 8.72
CA GLN A 34 4.52 -13.73 10.13
C GLN A 34 3.51 -12.65 10.54
N VAL A 35 3.36 -11.60 9.72
CA VAL A 35 2.38 -10.53 10.00
C VAL A 35 0.95 -11.06 9.92
N LEU A 36 0.65 -11.91 8.93
CA LEU A 36 -0.66 -12.54 8.82
C LEU A 36 -0.94 -13.42 10.04
N MET A 37 -0.07 -14.36 10.42
CA MET A 37 -0.27 -15.24 11.59
C MET A 37 -0.51 -14.44 12.88
N LYS A 38 0.32 -13.42 13.15
CA LYS A 38 0.21 -12.58 14.36
C LYS A 38 -1.14 -11.85 14.41
N ASN A 39 -1.62 -11.36 13.27
CA ASN A 39 -2.84 -10.56 13.20
C ASN A 39 -4.11 -11.38 12.93
N THR A 40 -4.02 -12.57 12.34
CA THR A 40 -5.14 -13.51 12.17
C THR A 40 -5.49 -14.16 13.50
N PHE A 41 -4.51 -14.55 14.32
CA PHE A 41 -4.76 -15.04 15.68
C PHE A 41 -5.48 -13.97 16.53
N TYR A 42 -5.06 -12.71 16.41
CA TYR A 42 -5.70 -11.58 17.09
C TYR A 42 -7.11 -11.27 16.55
N ALA A 43 -7.31 -11.41 15.23
CA ALA A 43 -8.62 -11.26 14.60
C ALA A 43 -9.57 -12.42 14.96
N PHE A 44 -9.11 -13.67 15.01
CA PHE A 44 -9.91 -14.83 15.43
C PHE A 44 -10.32 -14.75 16.91
N LYS A 45 -9.43 -14.27 17.79
CA LYS A 45 -9.76 -14.08 19.21
C LYS A 45 -10.77 -12.93 19.45
N LYS A 46 -10.81 -11.94 18.57
CA LYS A 46 -11.69 -10.75 18.69
C LYS A 46 -12.96 -10.84 17.85
N ALA A 47 -12.97 -11.65 16.80
CA ALA A 47 -14.08 -11.82 15.88
C ALA A 47 -14.70 -13.21 16.02
N GLY A 48 -15.60 -13.37 16.98
CA GLY A 48 -16.71 -14.34 16.87
C GLY A 48 -17.68 -13.94 15.75
N ASN A 49 -17.18 -13.68 14.53
CA ASN A 49 -17.96 -13.08 13.45
C ASN A 49 -17.94 -13.98 12.21
N CYS A 50 -18.99 -14.78 12.08
CA CYS A 50 -19.17 -15.77 11.04
C CYS A 50 -19.34 -15.11 9.66
N ARG A 51 -18.36 -15.28 8.77
CA ARG A 51 -18.39 -14.83 7.37
C ARG A 51 -19.62 -15.32 6.60
N ILE A 52 -20.15 -16.50 6.97
CA ILE A 52 -21.32 -17.12 6.35
C ILE A 52 -22.60 -16.32 6.67
N CYS A 53 -22.72 -15.79 7.89
CA CYS A 53 -23.88 -14.99 8.29
C CYS A 53 -24.03 -13.69 7.50
N ILE A 54 -22.91 -13.03 7.15
CA ILE A 54 -22.94 -11.79 6.36
C ILE A 54 -23.37 -12.06 4.92
N ASN A 55 -22.94 -13.17 4.31
CA ASN A 55 -23.35 -13.54 2.96
C ASN A 55 -24.84 -13.92 2.91
N ILE A 56 -25.33 -14.68 3.88
CA ILE A 56 -26.76 -15.03 3.98
C ILE A 56 -27.62 -13.76 4.11
N LEU A 57 -27.20 -12.81 4.97
CA LEU A 57 -27.91 -11.55 5.16
C LEU A 57 -27.91 -10.67 3.90
N LYS A 58 -26.82 -10.69 3.13
CA LYS A 58 -26.71 -9.96 1.85
C LYS A 58 -27.64 -10.51 0.77
N THR A 59 -27.78 -11.83 0.69
CA THR A 59 -28.71 -12.48 -0.25
C THR A 59 -30.17 -12.13 0.08
N ILE A 60 -30.53 -12.11 1.36
CA ILE A 60 -31.88 -11.73 1.82
C ILE A 60 -32.17 -10.24 1.50
N GLY A 61 -31.21 -9.34 1.69
CA GLY A 61 -31.37 -7.91 1.37
C GLY A 61 -31.57 -7.63 -0.13
N ILE A 62 -30.86 -8.35 -1.01
CA ILE A 62 -31.03 -8.21 -2.47
C ILE A 62 -32.41 -8.72 -2.91
N PHE A 63 -32.88 -9.83 -2.34
CA PHE A 63 -34.20 -10.39 -2.63
C PHE A 63 -35.34 -9.41 -2.28
N LEU A 64 -35.21 -8.70 -1.15
CA LEU A 64 -36.18 -7.67 -0.74
C LEU A 64 -36.13 -6.40 -1.62
N LEU A 65 -34.94 -5.97 -2.07
CA LEU A 65 -34.79 -4.85 -3.00
C LEU A 65 -35.48 -5.12 -4.36
N SER A 66 -35.37 -6.35 -4.88
CA SER A 66 -36.07 -6.75 -6.11
C SER A 66 -37.59 -6.66 -5.97
N ILE A 67 -38.14 -7.03 -4.80
CA ILE A 67 -39.58 -6.91 -4.52
C ILE A 67 -40.00 -5.43 -4.45
N PHE A 68 -39.15 -4.56 -3.89
CA PHE A 68 -39.38 -3.11 -3.85
C PHE A 68 -39.38 -2.46 -5.25
N LEU A 69 -38.42 -2.80 -6.11
CA LEU A 69 -38.38 -2.28 -7.48
C LEU A 69 -39.60 -2.73 -8.30
N PHE A 70 -40.05 -3.97 -8.09
CA PHE A 70 -41.24 -4.50 -8.77
C PHE A 70 -42.53 -3.79 -8.33
N SER A 71 -42.64 -3.43 -7.05
CA SER A 71 -43.79 -2.69 -6.50
C SER A 71 -43.81 -1.20 -6.89
N LEU A 72 -42.65 -0.58 -7.11
CA LEU A 72 -42.56 0.80 -7.62
C LEU A 72 -43.12 0.94 -9.04
N ILE A 73 -42.93 -0.09 -9.90
CA ILE A 73 -43.43 -0.12 -11.29
C ILE A 73 -44.96 -0.27 -11.33
N LEU A 74 -45.55 -0.97 -10.35
CA LEU A 74 -47.01 -1.13 -10.22
C LEU A 74 -47.68 -0.09 -9.29
N GLY A 75 -46.90 0.84 -8.73
CA GLY A 75 -47.24 1.66 -7.56
C GLY A 75 -48.41 2.63 -7.70
N SER A 76 -48.85 2.96 -8.92
CA SER A 76 -49.97 3.88 -9.15
C SER A 76 -51.36 3.31 -8.80
N PHE A 77 -51.44 2.05 -8.35
CA PHE A 77 -52.67 1.39 -7.92
C PHE A 77 -52.68 0.92 -6.45
N LEU A 78 -51.65 1.23 -5.65
CA LEU A 78 -51.51 0.63 -4.31
C LEU A 78 -52.03 1.52 -3.15
N PRO A 79 -52.75 0.93 -2.16
CA PRO A 79 -53.22 1.64 -0.98
C PRO A 79 -52.08 2.20 -0.10
N ASN A 80 -52.29 3.33 0.58
CA ASN A 80 -51.31 4.01 1.45
C ASN A 80 -50.64 3.11 2.51
N ILE A 81 -51.31 2.06 2.98
CA ILE A 81 -50.73 1.07 3.90
C ILE A 81 -49.54 0.33 3.27
N VAL A 82 -49.59 0.08 1.96
CA VAL A 82 -48.50 -0.61 1.24
C VAL A 82 -47.33 0.33 0.99
N VAL A 83 -47.59 1.62 0.77
CA VAL A 83 -46.54 2.66 0.65
C VAL A 83 -45.75 2.79 1.96
N ASN A 84 -46.43 2.83 3.11
CA ASN A 84 -45.74 2.85 4.41
C ASN A 84 -44.86 1.60 4.61
N ILE A 85 -45.32 0.41 4.24
CA ILE A 85 -44.52 -0.82 4.35
C ILE A 85 -43.27 -0.73 3.45
N LEU A 86 -43.39 -0.16 2.26
CA LEU A 86 -42.28 0.05 1.33
C LEU A 86 -41.25 1.06 1.86
N ASP A 87 -41.67 2.13 2.53
CA ASP A 87 -40.77 3.09 3.16
C ASP A 87 -39.96 2.47 4.32
N TRP A 88 -40.60 1.62 5.15
CA TRP A 88 -39.89 0.87 6.20
C TRP A 88 -38.84 -0.10 5.61
N ILE A 89 -39.13 -0.71 4.46
CA ILE A 89 -38.18 -1.56 3.73
C ILE A 89 -37.01 -0.73 3.19
N PHE A 90 -37.27 0.48 2.68
CA PHE A 90 -36.21 1.38 2.19
C PHE A 90 -35.28 1.82 3.32
N ILE A 91 -35.82 2.14 4.50
CA ILE A 91 -35.04 2.45 5.70
C ILE A 91 -34.16 1.26 6.11
N ALA A 92 -34.70 0.04 6.11
CA ALA A 92 -33.92 -1.16 6.43
C ALA A 92 -32.77 -1.41 5.43
N ILE A 93 -33.02 -1.19 4.13
CA ILE A 93 -32.00 -1.29 3.07
C ILE A 93 -30.94 -0.20 3.23
N PHE A 94 -31.34 1.03 3.57
CA PHE A 94 -30.41 2.14 3.81
C PHE A 94 -29.49 1.84 5.01
N ILE A 95 -30.05 1.37 6.13
CA ILE A 95 -29.28 0.94 7.30
C ILE A 95 -28.31 -0.20 6.91
N PHE A 96 -28.77 -1.18 6.14
CA PHE A 96 -27.93 -2.28 5.66
C PHE A 96 -26.79 -1.81 4.73
N ALA A 97 -27.06 -0.88 3.82
CA ALA A 97 -26.06 -0.30 2.93
C ALA A 97 -24.99 0.47 3.73
N VAL A 98 -25.39 1.27 4.72
CA VAL A 98 -24.49 2.00 5.61
C VAL A 98 -23.60 1.03 6.40
N ILE A 99 -24.16 -0.04 6.97
CA ILE A 99 -23.39 -1.08 7.68
C ILE A 99 -22.40 -1.78 6.74
N SER A 100 -22.83 -2.10 5.51
CA SER A 100 -21.98 -2.76 4.51
C SER A 100 -20.83 -1.88 4.03
N ILE A 101 -21.07 -0.60 3.79
CA ILE A 101 -20.02 0.39 3.43
C ILE A 101 -19.03 0.53 4.58
N ARG A 102 -19.51 0.63 5.83
CA ARG A 102 -18.65 0.69 7.02
C ARG A 102 -17.74 -0.55 7.12
N ASN A 103 -18.27 -1.72 6.81
CA ASN A 103 -17.51 -2.98 6.83
C ASN A 103 -16.48 -3.08 5.68
N LYS A 104 -16.79 -2.54 4.49
CA LYS A 104 -15.83 -2.43 3.37
C LYS A 104 -14.65 -1.53 3.76
N ASN A 105 -14.94 -0.36 4.33
CA ASN A 105 -13.90 0.58 4.79
C ASN A 105 -13.04 -0.05 5.90
N GLN A 106 -13.63 -0.87 6.79
CA GLN A 106 -12.88 -1.60 7.81
C GLN A 106 -11.94 -2.65 7.22
N ARG A 107 -12.32 -3.34 6.14
CA ARG A 107 -11.44 -4.30 5.45
C ARG A 107 -10.26 -3.62 4.78
N GLU A 108 -10.51 -2.52 4.08
CA GLU A 108 -9.44 -1.74 3.44
C GLU A 108 -8.50 -1.14 4.48
N ALA A 109 -9.03 -0.60 5.57
CA ALA A 109 -8.23 -0.11 6.69
C ALA A 109 -7.37 -1.23 7.32
N TYR A 110 -7.95 -2.43 7.49
CA TYR A 110 -7.23 -3.59 8.00
C TYR A 110 -6.12 -4.05 7.05
N GLN A 111 -6.38 -4.10 5.75
CA GLN A 111 -5.36 -4.43 4.74
C GLN A 111 -4.21 -3.42 4.75
N ARG A 112 -4.52 -2.11 4.79
CA ARG A 112 -3.50 -1.06 4.92
C ARG A 112 -2.68 -1.20 6.20
N PHE A 113 -3.32 -1.54 7.32
CA PHE A 113 -2.64 -1.78 8.58
C PHE A 113 -1.67 -2.97 8.51
N LEU A 114 -2.09 -4.09 7.91
CA LEU A 114 -1.21 -5.24 7.70
C LEU A 114 -0.03 -4.90 6.79
N GLU A 115 -0.31 -4.22 5.69
CA GLU A 115 0.69 -3.78 4.73
C GLU A 115 1.74 -2.88 5.40
N GLN A 116 1.31 -1.90 6.20
CA GLN A 116 2.22 -1.04 6.97
C GLN A 116 3.11 -1.83 7.92
N GLN A 117 2.59 -2.85 8.61
CA GLN A 117 3.41 -3.71 9.47
C GLN A 117 4.43 -4.54 8.66
N MET A 118 4.03 -5.09 7.51
CA MET A 118 4.94 -5.85 6.65
C MET A 118 6.07 -4.96 6.11
N ILE A 119 5.72 -3.79 5.59
CA ILE A 119 6.70 -2.82 5.07
C ILE A 119 7.61 -2.32 6.20
N GLY A 120 7.09 -2.13 7.41
CA GLY A 120 7.90 -1.73 8.57
C GLY A 120 8.98 -2.75 8.92
N ILE A 121 8.63 -4.04 8.96
CA ILE A 121 9.61 -5.12 9.20
C ILE A 121 10.63 -5.16 8.06
N TYR A 122 10.15 -5.16 6.82
CA TYR A 122 10.98 -5.17 5.62
C TYR A 122 11.97 -4.00 5.58
N SER A 123 11.50 -2.78 5.89
CA SER A 123 12.30 -1.57 5.84
C SER A 123 13.45 -1.54 6.85
N ASN A 124 13.34 -2.25 7.97
CA ASN A 124 14.44 -2.35 8.95
C ASN A 124 15.59 -3.21 8.43
N ASP A 125 15.25 -4.16 7.56
CA ASP A 125 16.17 -5.16 7.02
C ASP A 125 16.71 -4.78 5.64
N LEU A 126 16.01 -3.89 4.93
CA LEU A 126 16.34 -3.45 3.59
C LEU A 126 17.53 -2.49 3.57
N ALA A 127 18.58 -2.85 2.83
CA ALA A 127 19.64 -1.92 2.49
C ALA A 127 19.21 -1.00 1.33
N THR A 128 19.47 0.30 1.48
CA THR A 128 19.21 1.32 0.47
C THR A 128 20.51 2.08 0.19
N LEU A 129 20.96 2.06 -1.06
CA LEU A 129 22.25 2.64 -1.48
C LEU A 129 22.03 3.69 -2.57
N ASN A 130 22.73 4.81 -2.45
CA ASN A 130 22.70 5.91 -3.44
C ASN A 130 23.65 5.66 -4.63
N PHE A 131 24.34 4.52 -4.66
CA PHE A 131 25.33 4.14 -5.66
C PHE A 131 25.21 2.65 -5.99
N ILE A 132 25.98 2.19 -6.97
CA ILE A 132 26.08 0.79 -7.37
C ILE A 132 27.20 0.13 -6.54
N PRO A 133 26.91 -0.90 -5.72
CA PRO A 133 27.94 -1.54 -4.90
C PRO A 133 28.87 -2.39 -5.77
N GLU A 134 30.17 -2.25 -5.54
CA GLU A 134 31.21 -3.09 -6.13
C GLU A 134 31.32 -4.43 -5.41
N ASN A 135 31.71 -5.50 -6.13
CA ASN A 135 31.98 -6.82 -5.56
C ASN A 135 30.81 -7.46 -4.79
N VAL A 136 29.58 -7.16 -5.19
CA VAL A 136 28.35 -7.82 -4.71
C VAL A 136 27.71 -8.57 -5.85
N ASN A 137 27.38 -9.84 -5.64
CA ASN A 137 26.70 -10.63 -6.65
C ASN A 137 25.18 -10.45 -6.51
N TYR A 138 24.57 -9.75 -7.45
CA TYR A 138 23.13 -9.50 -7.46
C TYR A 138 22.56 -9.54 -8.87
N LYS A 139 21.27 -9.87 -8.95
CA LYS A 139 20.45 -9.76 -10.14
C LYS A 139 19.58 -8.52 -10.04
N VAL A 140 19.59 -7.69 -11.07
CA VAL A 140 18.63 -6.59 -11.20
C VAL A 140 17.24 -7.16 -11.46
N ILE A 141 16.27 -6.74 -10.65
CA ILE A 141 14.86 -7.08 -10.84
C ILE A 141 14.24 -6.06 -11.79
N GLN A 142 14.21 -4.79 -11.38
CA GLN A 142 13.68 -3.68 -12.18
C GLN A 142 14.09 -2.32 -11.59
N MET A 143 14.02 -1.28 -12.43
CA MET A 143 14.01 0.10 -11.95
C MET A 143 12.64 0.44 -11.37
N ILE A 144 12.62 1.14 -10.25
CA ILE A 144 11.42 1.63 -9.58
C ILE A 144 11.46 3.16 -9.68
N GLU A 145 10.34 3.75 -10.11
CA GLU A 145 10.11 5.19 -10.10
C GLU A 145 8.84 5.48 -9.31
N VAL A 146 8.93 6.40 -8.35
CA VAL A 146 7.81 6.77 -7.48
C VAL A 146 7.80 8.28 -7.24
N SER A 147 6.65 8.77 -6.80
CA SER A 147 6.50 10.14 -6.32
C SER A 147 5.86 10.18 -4.94
N GLY A 148 6.01 11.30 -4.25
CA GLY A 148 5.34 11.60 -2.98
C GLY A 148 5.33 13.10 -2.69
N GLU A 149 4.41 13.52 -1.84
CA GLU A 149 4.26 14.93 -1.43
C GLU A 149 5.47 15.47 -0.65
N ASN A 150 6.31 14.57 -0.15
CA ASN A 150 7.56 14.89 0.52
C ASN A 150 8.54 13.72 0.40
N TYR A 151 9.78 13.95 0.83
CA TYR A 151 10.86 12.96 0.75
C TYR A 151 10.52 11.64 1.46
N ASN A 152 9.92 11.72 2.65
CA ASN A 152 9.58 10.53 3.44
C ASN A 152 8.50 9.69 2.75
N MET A 153 7.52 10.35 2.14
CA MET A 153 6.44 9.67 1.40
C MET A 153 6.99 9.03 0.12
N ALA A 154 7.85 9.72 -0.63
CA ALA A 154 8.51 9.16 -1.80
C ALA A 154 9.41 7.97 -1.42
N LYS A 155 10.19 8.09 -0.33
CA LYS A 155 11.01 6.99 0.20
C LYS A 155 10.16 5.79 0.62
N TYR A 156 9.06 6.02 1.33
CA TYR A 156 8.13 4.96 1.70
C TYR A 156 7.55 4.25 0.47
N ASN A 157 7.13 5.01 -0.55
CA ASN A 157 6.61 4.45 -1.80
C ASN A 157 7.68 3.63 -2.55
N LEU A 158 8.94 4.07 -2.53
CA LEU A 158 10.06 3.34 -3.15
C LEU A 158 10.26 1.98 -2.45
N ILE A 159 10.31 1.96 -1.12
CA ILE A 159 10.47 0.76 -0.30
C ILE A 159 9.26 -0.17 -0.47
N LYS A 160 8.05 0.38 -0.49
CA LYS A 160 6.81 -0.37 -0.73
C LYS A 160 6.84 -1.09 -2.08
N SER A 161 7.25 -0.41 -3.14
CA SER A 161 7.40 -1.03 -4.47
C SER A 161 8.44 -2.15 -4.46
N ALA A 162 9.60 -1.94 -3.81
CA ALA A 162 10.64 -2.96 -3.68
C ALA A 162 10.15 -4.20 -2.91
N PHE A 163 9.36 -4.01 -1.86
CA PHE A 163 8.73 -5.10 -1.11
C PHE A 163 7.84 -5.97 -1.99
N TYR A 164 7.00 -5.37 -2.84
CA TYR A 164 6.13 -6.12 -3.75
C TYR A 164 6.89 -6.92 -4.81
N LEU A 165 8.09 -6.47 -5.16
CA LEU A 165 8.99 -7.14 -6.10
C LEU A 165 9.84 -8.23 -5.44
N GLY A 166 9.78 -8.36 -4.12
CA GLY A 166 10.61 -9.33 -3.39
C GLY A 166 12.10 -8.99 -3.41
N ALA A 167 12.45 -7.71 -3.50
CA ALA A 167 13.83 -7.25 -3.58
C ALA A 167 14.57 -7.42 -2.24
N ASP A 168 15.86 -7.70 -2.32
CA ASP A 168 16.77 -7.78 -1.17
C ASP A 168 17.46 -6.44 -0.87
N GLY A 169 17.45 -5.53 -1.84
CA GLY A 169 18.07 -4.21 -1.74
C GLY A 169 17.57 -3.24 -2.79
N ILE A 170 17.79 -1.96 -2.56
CA ILE A 170 17.60 -0.90 -3.56
C ILE A 170 18.91 -0.15 -3.73
N ILE A 171 19.40 -0.05 -4.95
CA ILE A 171 20.68 0.59 -5.28
C ILE A 171 20.51 1.77 -6.23
N ASN A 172 21.55 2.59 -6.36
CA ASN A 172 21.58 3.76 -7.25
C ASN A 172 20.38 4.70 -7.06
N ILE A 173 20.00 4.96 -5.79
CA ILE A 173 18.87 5.84 -5.48
C ILE A 173 19.20 7.28 -5.87
N THR A 174 18.29 7.88 -6.62
CA THR A 174 18.34 9.32 -6.95
C THR A 174 16.97 9.92 -6.71
N HIS A 175 16.94 11.22 -6.42
CA HIS A 175 15.70 11.94 -6.16
C HIS A 175 15.75 13.35 -6.74
N SER A 176 14.59 13.88 -7.08
CA SER A 176 14.38 15.27 -7.47
C SER A 176 13.14 15.81 -6.77
N SER A 177 13.07 17.13 -6.59
CA SER A 177 11.93 17.79 -5.96
C SER A 177 11.47 18.94 -6.84
N THR A 178 10.16 19.09 -6.97
CA THR A 178 9.51 20.19 -7.66
C THR A 178 8.62 20.91 -6.66
N ALA A 179 8.76 22.23 -6.57
CA ALA A 179 7.91 23.07 -5.74
C ALA A 179 7.08 23.97 -6.66
N THR A 180 5.78 23.99 -6.43
CA THR A 180 4.83 24.89 -7.10
C THR A 180 4.20 25.79 -6.05
N SER A 181 4.13 27.08 -6.31
CA SER A 181 3.47 28.05 -5.44
C SER A 181 2.28 28.66 -6.18
N SER A 182 1.15 28.76 -5.48
CA SER A 182 -0.02 29.52 -5.92
C SER A 182 -0.23 30.66 -4.93
N ILE A 183 -0.29 31.88 -5.46
CA ILE A 183 -0.52 33.08 -4.66
C ILE A 183 -1.96 33.53 -4.92
N THR A 184 -2.75 33.58 -3.86
CA THR A 184 -4.13 34.08 -3.91
C THR A 184 -4.19 35.39 -3.13
N GLY A 185 -4.51 36.49 -3.81
CA GLY A 185 -4.68 37.81 -3.20
C GLY A 185 -6.14 38.26 -3.26
N GLY A 186 -6.64 38.85 -2.17
CA GLY A 186 -7.98 39.45 -2.13
C GLY A 186 -8.12 40.71 -3.00
N SER A 187 -9.35 40.99 -3.45
CA SER A 187 -9.72 42.17 -4.26
C SER A 187 -9.64 43.48 -3.47
N ILE A 188 -9.29 44.58 -4.16
CA ILE A 188 -9.00 45.94 -3.65
C ILE A 188 -10.18 46.63 -2.90
N SER A 189 -11.31 45.98 -2.69
CA SER A 189 -12.49 46.61 -2.07
C SER A 189 -12.56 46.54 -0.54
N ASN A 190 -11.67 45.81 0.15
CA ASN A 190 -11.64 45.72 1.61
C ASN A 190 -10.29 46.15 2.18
N THR A 191 -10.30 46.92 3.26
CA THR A 191 -9.15 47.57 3.93
C THR A 191 -8.11 46.61 4.55
N LYS A 192 -8.23 45.30 4.33
CA LYS A 192 -7.22 44.29 4.64
C LYS A 192 -7.14 43.28 3.50
N ILE A 193 -6.04 43.33 2.76
CA ILE A 193 -5.71 42.34 1.73
C ILE A 193 -5.02 41.17 2.45
N ASN A 194 -5.70 40.03 2.58
CA ASN A 194 -5.02 38.79 2.93
C ASN A 194 -4.38 38.23 1.65
N ILE A 195 -3.06 38.03 1.71
CA ILE A 195 -2.29 37.33 0.69
C ILE A 195 -2.03 35.94 1.26
N GLU A 196 -2.60 34.92 0.64
CA GLU A 196 -2.35 33.53 0.98
C GLU A 196 -1.43 32.93 -0.08
N THR A 197 -0.39 32.20 0.37
CA THR A 197 0.50 31.46 -0.52
C THR A 197 0.37 29.98 -0.18
N GLU A 198 -0.14 29.20 -1.13
CA GLU A 198 -0.13 27.75 -1.05
C GLU A 198 1.12 27.22 -1.75
N THR A 199 1.91 26.43 -1.05
CA THR A 199 3.07 25.73 -1.63
C THR A 199 2.79 24.23 -1.69
N LYS A 200 2.96 23.65 -2.88
CA LYS A 200 2.89 22.20 -3.10
C LYS A 200 4.25 21.71 -3.53
N THR A 201 4.76 20.72 -2.80
CA THR A 201 6.04 20.09 -3.11
C THR A 201 5.77 18.66 -3.58
N ASN A 202 6.41 18.24 -4.66
CA ASN A 202 6.37 16.87 -5.16
C ASN A 202 7.81 16.37 -5.30
N VAL A 203 8.11 15.27 -4.61
CA VAL A 203 9.40 14.59 -4.66
C VAL A 203 9.27 13.35 -5.52
N TYR A 204 10.15 13.22 -6.51
CA TYR A 204 10.31 12.04 -7.33
C TYR A 204 11.55 11.27 -6.86
N MET A 205 11.45 9.96 -6.76
CA MET A 205 12.55 9.10 -6.36
C MET A 205 12.61 7.89 -7.27
N GLN A 206 13.81 7.54 -7.69
CA GLN A 206 14.09 6.34 -8.48
C GLN A 206 15.18 5.52 -7.83
N GLY A 207 15.13 4.21 -8.03
CA GLY A 207 16.15 3.28 -7.56
C GLY A 207 16.02 1.93 -8.26
N ILE A 208 17.08 1.13 -8.20
CA ILE A 208 17.12 -0.19 -8.84
C ILE A 208 16.88 -1.25 -7.77
N ALA A 209 15.81 -2.01 -7.90
CA ALA A 209 15.55 -3.17 -7.06
C ALA A 209 16.42 -4.36 -7.48
N ILE A 210 17.07 -4.99 -6.50
CA ILE A 210 18.00 -6.10 -6.73
C ILE A 210 17.65 -7.32 -5.88
N LYS A 211 18.05 -8.50 -6.34
CA LYS A 211 18.02 -9.77 -5.61
C LYS A 211 19.44 -10.29 -5.47
N LEU A 212 19.86 -10.69 -4.27
CA LEU A 212 21.19 -11.27 -4.06
C LEU A 212 21.23 -12.69 -4.61
N VAL A 213 22.35 -13.07 -5.23
CA VAL A 213 22.56 -14.38 -5.87
C VAL A 213 23.20 -15.34 -4.88
#